data_AF-A0A2S8BF09-F1
#
_entry.id   AF-A0A2S8BF09-F1
#
_cell.length_a   1.000
_cell.length_b   1.000
_cell.length_c   1.000
_cell.angle_alpha   90.00
_cell.angle_beta   90.00
_cell.angle_gamma   90.00
#
_symmetry.space_group_name_H-M   'P 1'
#
loop_
_entity.id
_entity.type
_entity.pdbx_description
1 polymer ?
#
loop_
_entity_poly.entity_id
_entity_poly.type
_entity_poly.pdbx_seq_one_letter_code
_entity_poly.pdbx_strand_id
1 'polypeptide(L)'
;MTIARPIRAHPYYSCMAGDESGGKYLTLQDIAERLGWSINTARTMQHRANSRRAAGKSRPGDLPPPDHRFARTPVWLVETIEAWEKRRPGQGAGGGPKAPKQ
;
A
#
# COMPACT_ATOMS: atom_id res chain seq x y z
N MET A 1 9.80 -19.52 -24.61
CA MET A 1 8.40 -19.35 -24.20
C MET A 1 8.33 -19.46 -22.68
N THR A 2 8.39 -18.32 -21.98
CA THR A 2 8.38 -18.31 -20.50
C THR A 2 6.96 -18.06 -20.02
N ILE A 3 6.40 -19.11 -19.43
CA ILE A 3 5.08 -19.23 -18.84
C ILE A 3 4.90 -18.14 -17.77
N ALA A 4 3.98 -17.20 -18.00
CA ALA A 4 3.57 -16.22 -17.03
C ALA A 4 2.99 -16.94 -15.81
N ARG A 5 3.60 -16.75 -14.64
CA ARG A 5 3.10 -17.33 -13.39
C ARG A 5 1.78 -16.65 -13.03
N PRO A 6 0.64 -17.37 -12.95
CA PRO A 6 -0.59 -16.78 -12.47
C PRO A 6 -0.40 -16.41 -11.00
N ILE A 7 -0.55 -15.13 -10.69
CA ILE A 7 -0.57 -14.66 -9.31
C ILE A 7 -1.82 -15.25 -8.68
N ARG A 8 -1.60 -16.24 -7.83
CA ARG A 8 -2.61 -17.00 -7.11
C ARG A 8 -3.44 -16.04 -6.27
N ALA A 9 -4.73 -15.92 -6.60
CA ALA A 9 -5.73 -15.21 -5.80
C ALA A 9 -5.62 -15.65 -4.34
N HIS A 10 -5.42 -14.70 -3.43
CA HIS A 10 -5.45 -14.96 -1.99
C HIS A 10 -6.89 -14.80 -1.46
N PRO A 11 -7.52 -15.88 -0.99
CA PRO A 11 -8.96 -15.97 -0.76
C PRO A 11 -9.45 -15.36 0.56
N TYR A 12 -8.84 -14.28 1.08
CA TYR A 12 -9.38 -13.57 2.27
C TYR A 12 -10.06 -12.23 1.95
N TYR A 13 -10.02 -11.76 0.70
CA TYR A 13 -10.80 -10.57 0.27
C TYR A 13 -11.79 -10.85 -0.86
N SER A 14 -12.02 -12.12 -1.21
CA SER A 14 -13.02 -12.50 -2.22
C SER A 14 -14.46 -12.64 -1.68
N CYS A 15 -14.70 -12.36 -0.38
CA CYS A 15 -16.04 -12.32 0.23
C CYS A 15 -16.48 -10.89 0.64
N MET A 16 -15.68 -9.87 0.32
CA MET A 16 -16.12 -8.47 0.23
C MET A 16 -16.11 -8.03 -1.25
N ALA A 17 -16.37 -8.98 -2.16
CA ALA A 17 -16.71 -8.71 -3.56
C ALA A 17 -18.22 -8.46 -3.63
N GLY A 18 -18.65 -7.33 -3.07
CA GLY A 18 -19.95 -6.73 -3.31
C GLY A 18 -19.72 -5.52 -4.18
N ASP A 19 -19.91 -5.71 -5.47
CA ASP A 19 -20.20 -4.64 -6.42
C ASP A 19 -21.28 -3.70 -5.84
N GLU A 20 -21.24 -2.42 -6.24
CA GLU A 20 -22.30 -1.41 -6.07
C GLU A 20 -22.24 -0.43 -4.87
N SER A 21 -21.08 -0.24 -4.22
CA SER A 21 -20.82 0.98 -3.41
C SER A 21 -19.34 1.40 -3.38
N GLY A 22 -18.85 1.87 -4.53
CA GLY A 22 -17.84 2.94 -4.62
C GLY A 22 -16.37 2.55 -4.41
N GLY A 23 -15.61 2.44 -5.50
CA GLY A 23 -14.14 2.30 -5.55
C GLY A 23 -13.37 3.47 -4.95
N LYS A 24 -13.58 3.73 -3.66
CA LYS A 24 -13.16 4.95 -2.97
C LYS A 24 -12.05 4.69 -1.97
N TYR A 25 -11.96 3.52 -1.32
CA TYR A 25 -10.96 3.21 -0.30
C TYR A 25 -10.06 2.02 -0.66
N LEU A 26 -8.77 2.14 -0.32
CA LEU A 26 -7.71 1.14 -0.45
C LEU A 26 -7.20 0.74 0.92
N THR A 27 -6.96 -0.55 1.11
CA THR A 27 -6.24 -1.07 2.28
C THR A 27 -4.74 -0.97 2.06
N LEU A 28 -3.97 -1.21 3.14
CA LEU A 28 -2.52 -1.28 3.05
C LEU A 28 -2.03 -2.39 2.11
N GLN A 29 -2.81 -3.47 1.96
CA GLN A 29 -2.50 -4.56 1.05
C GLN A 29 -2.68 -4.13 -0.41
N ASP A 30 -3.80 -3.47 -0.73
CA ASP A 30 -4.07 -2.98 -2.08
C ASP A 30 -3.00 -1.96 -2.52
N ILE A 31 -2.57 -1.10 -1.60
CA ILE A 31 -1.45 -0.17 -1.84
C ILE A 31 -0.14 -0.93 -2.09
N ALA A 32 0.12 -2.01 -1.36
CA ALA A 32 1.31 -2.82 -1.56
C ALA A 32 1.32 -3.48 -2.94
N GLU A 33 0.20 -4.06 -3.34
CA GLU A 33 0.03 -4.70 -4.65
C GLU A 33 0.17 -3.68 -5.78
N ARG A 34 -0.48 -2.51 -5.65
CA ARG A 34 -0.40 -1.40 -6.61
C ARG A 34 1.04 -0.89 -6.83
N LEU A 35 1.83 -0.81 -5.75
CA LEU A 35 3.21 -0.33 -5.80
C LEU A 35 4.25 -1.43 -6.04
N GLY A 36 3.83 -2.70 -6.14
CA GLY A 36 4.74 -3.85 -6.24
C GLY A 36 5.59 -4.08 -4.98
N TRP A 37 5.09 -3.67 -3.81
CA TRP A 37 5.74 -3.88 -2.51
C TRP A 37 5.27 -5.17 -1.85
N SER A 38 6.12 -5.72 -0.97
CA SER A 38 5.64 -6.73 -0.03
C SER A 38 4.78 -6.08 1.06
N ILE A 39 3.80 -6.82 1.58
CA ILE A 39 2.93 -6.35 2.68
C ILE A 39 3.74 -5.89 3.90
N ASN A 40 4.83 -6.56 4.22
CA ASN A 40 5.73 -6.20 5.32
C ASN A 40 6.45 -4.86 5.06
N THR A 41 6.78 -4.58 3.81
CA THR A 41 7.35 -3.29 3.42
C THR A 41 6.33 -2.18 3.60
N ALA A 42 5.09 -2.38 3.14
CA ALA A 42 4.01 -1.42 3.33
C ALA A 42 3.74 -1.15 4.83
N ARG A 43 3.74 -2.20 5.67
CA ARG A 43 3.58 -2.07 7.13
C ARG A 43 4.72 -1.30 7.76
N THR A 44 5.95 -1.58 7.35
CA THR A 44 7.15 -0.88 7.81
C THR A 44 7.11 0.60 7.42
N MET A 45 6.68 0.91 6.19
CA MET A 45 6.54 2.28 5.70
C MET A 45 5.47 3.03 6.50
N GLN A 46 4.32 2.41 6.74
CA GLN A 46 3.27 3.00 7.57
C GLN A 46 3.73 3.24 9.00
N HIS A 47 4.40 2.28 9.62
CA HIS A 47 4.93 2.42 10.98
C HIS A 47 5.94 3.58 11.06
N ARG A 48 6.87 3.67 10.10
CA ARG A 48 7.84 4.78 10.01
C ARG A 48 7.15 6.13 9.80
N ALA A 49 6.15 6.19 8.92
CA ALA A 49 5.36 7.40 8.69
C ALA A 49 4.61 7.84 9.96
N ASN A 50 4.00 6.92 10.69
CA ASN A 50 3.34 7.19 11.97
C ASN A 50 4.33 7.70 13.02
N SER A 51 5.48 7.04 13.16
CA SER A 51 6.53 7.44 14.11
C SER A 51 7.10 8.83 13.78
N ARG A 52 7.36 9.12 12.50
CA ARG A 52 7.81 10.44 12.05
C ARG A 52 6.76 11.53 12.27
N ARG A 53 5.49 11.22 12.00
CA ARG A 53 4.37 12.12 12.31
C ARG A 53 4.29 12.44 13.80
N ALA A 54 4.41 11.44 14.66
CA ALA A 54 4.43 11.64 16.11
C ALA A 54 5.62 12.50 16.58
N ALA A 55 6.77 12.40 15.90
CA ALA A 55 7.94 13.22 16.17
C ALA A 55 7.96 14.59 15.46
N GLY A 56 6.92 14.93 14.68
CA GLY A 56 6.87 16.18 13.88
C GLY A 56 7.85 16.23 12.70
N LYS A 57 8.41 15.08 12.27
CA LYS A 57 9.45 14.96 11.22
C LYS A 57 8.93 14.24 9.97
N SER A 58 7.71 14.54 9.54
CA SER A 58 7.12 13.93 8.34
C SER A 58 7.89 14.27 7.07
N ARG A 59 8.09 13.27 6.21
CA ARG A 59 8.82 13.43 4.95
C ARG A 59 7.83 13.38 3.76
N PRO A 60 8.12 14.07 2.64
CA PRO A 60 7.25 14.03 1.46
C PRO A 60 7.11 12.63 0.84
N GLY A 61 8.05 11.72 1.09
CA GLY A 61 7.98 10.32 0.65
C GLY A 61 7.29 9.35 1.62
N ASP A 62 6.84 9.83 2.79
CA ASP A 62 6.12 9.01 3.77
C ASP A 62 4.68 8.74 3.30
N LEU A 63 4.14 7.58 3.69
CA LEU A 63 2.76 7.24 3.40
C LEU A 63 1.81 8.26 4.06
N PRO A 64 0.78 8.75 3.36
CA PRO A 64 -0.17 9.71 3.91
C PRO A 64 -0.87 9.16 5.17
N PRO A 65 -1.41 10.03 6.03
CA PRO A 65 -2.30 9.59 7.10
C PRO A 65 -3.48 8.80 6.52
N PRO A 66 -4.00 7.79 7.23
CA PRO A 66 -5.18 7.06 6.77
C PRO A 66 -6.40 7.98 6.80
N ASP A 67 -7.13 8.03 5.70
CA ASP A 67 -8.36 8.83 5.55
C ASP A 67 -9.48 8.26 6.42
N HIS A 68 -9.55 6.92 6.53
CA HIS A 68 -10.52 6.25 7.38
C HIS A 68 -9.94 5.01 8.06
N ARG A 69 -10.68 4.44 9.00
CA ARG A 69 -10.32 3.18 9.66
C ARG A 69 -11.55 2.29 9.72
N PHE A 70 -11.47 1.13 9.08
CA PHE A 70 -12.45 0.08 9.29
C PHE A 70 -12.04 -0.74 10.52
N ALA A 71 -12.71 -0.49 11.64
CA ALA A 71 -12.37 -1.04 12.94
C ALA A 71 -10.88 -0.81 13.32
N ARG A 72 -10.03 -1.83 13.13
CA ARG A 72 -8.59 -1.76 13.43
C ARG A 72 -7.73 -1.59 12.18
N THR A 73 -8.33 -1.65 11.00
CA THR A 73 -7.63 -1.60 9.71
C THR A 73 -7.68 -0.17 9.15
N PRO A 74 -6.54 0.51 9.02
CA PRO A 74 -6.46 1.80 8.36
C PRO A 74 -6.67 1.64 6.85
N VAL A 75 -7.44 2.56 6.27
CA VAL A 75 -7.72 2.64 4.85
C VAL A 75 -7.51 4.06 4.34
N TRP A 76 -7.19 4.15 3.05
CA TRP A 76 -6.88 5.40 2.36
C TRP A 76 -7.81 5.57 1.19
N LEU A 77 -8.09 6.81 0.80
CA LEU A 77 -8.79 7.06 -0.44
C LEU A 77 -7.89 6.73 -1.64
N VAL A 78 -8.48 6.22 -2.72
CA VAL A 78 -7.76 6.02 -3.99
C VAL A 78 -7.13 7.34 -4.44
N GLU A 79 -7.92 8.43 -4.41
CA GLU A 79 -7.47 9.78 -4.77
C GLU A 79 -6.32 10.28 -3.89
N THR A 80 -6.35 9.97 -2.58
CA THR A 80 -5.28 10.33 -1.65
C THR A 80 -3.98 9.62 -2.02
N ILE A 81 -4.05 8.33 -2.35
CA ILE A 81 -2.89 7.54 -2.77
C ILE A 81 -2.38 8.02 -4.14
N GLU A 82 -3.25 8.32 -5.10
CA GLU A 82 -2.85 8.83 -6.41
C GLU A 82 -2.17 10.20 -6.34
N ALA A 83 -2.74 11.12 -5.55
CA ALA A 83 -2.12 12.42 -5.32
C ALA A 83 -0.79 12.30 -4.56
N TRP A 84 -0.66 11.31 -3.68
CA TRP A 84 0.60 11.01 -3.01
C TRP A 84 1.64 10.40 -3.97
N GLU A 85 1.26 9.43 -4.81
CA GLU A 85 2.11 8.81 -5.81
C GLU A 85 2.72 9.87 -6.76
N LYS A 86 1.90 10.81 -7.23
CA LYS A 86 2.34 11.93 -8.09
C LYS A 86 3.33 12.86 -7.40
N ARG A 87 3.22 13.03 -6.08
CA ARG A 87 4.07 13.93 -5.27
C ARG A 87 5.31 13.24 -4.70
N ARG A 88 5.40 11.92 -4.82
CA ARG A 88 6.45 11.13 -4.17
C ARG A 88 7.80 11.36 -4.86
N PRO A 89 8.80 11.95 -4.17
CA PRO A 89 10.10 12.20 -4.78
C PRO A 89 10.90 10.88 -4.94
N GLY A 90 11.50 10.67 -6.12
CA GLY A 90 12.50 9.62 -6.35
C GLY A 90 11.96 8.21 -6.55
N GLN A 91 11.18 7.97 -7.61
CA GLN A 91 10.78 6.63 -8.09
C GLN A 91 11.96 5.76 -8.63
N GLY A 92 13.21 6.07 -8.26
CA GLY A 92 14.42 5.50 -8.86
C GLY A 92 15.41 4.81 -7.91
N ALA A 93 15.06 4.54 -6.65
CA ALA A 93 16.00 3.90 -5.71
C ALA A 93 15.37 2.72 -4.93
N GLY A 94 15.41 1.54 -5.56
CA GLY A 94 15.81 0.29 -4.88
C GLY A 94 14.98 -0.22 -3.69
N GLY A 95 13.65 -0.23 -3.80
CA GLY A 95 12.76 -0.83 -2.78
C GLY A 95 12.01 -2.08 -3.23
N GLY A 96 12.26 -2.59 -4.45
CA GLY A 96 11.71 -3.87 -4.89
C GLY A 96 12.20 -5.01 -3.99
N PRO A 97 11.38 -6.04 -3.74
CA PRO A 97 11.75 -7.12 -2.84
C PRO A 97 13.07 -7.78 -3.26
N LYS A 98 13.99 -7.99 -2.31
CA LYS A 98 15.09 -8.97 -2.49
C LYS A 98 14.45 -10.31 -2.85
N ALA A 99 15.01 -10.97 -3.86
CA ALA A 99 14.60 -12.31 -4.30
C ALA A 99 14.47 -13.27 -3.10
N PRO A 100 13.53 -14.22 -3.14
CA PRO A 100 13.43 -15.24 -2.10
C PRO A 100 14.77 -15.96 -1.99
N LYS A 101 15.34 -16.02 -0.78
CA LYS A 101 16.51 -16.87 -0.52
C LYS A 101 16.05 -18.33 -0.70
N GLN A 102 16.81 -19.06 -1.54
CA GLN A 102 16.66 -20.50 -1.79
C GLN A 102 16.82 -21.31 -0.51
#